data_AF-A0A7C5KSP8-F1
#
_entry.id   AF-A0A7C5KSP8-F1
#
_cell.length_a   1.000
_cell.length_b   1.000
_cell.length_c   1.000
_cell.angle_alpha   90.00
_cell.angle_beta   90.00
_cell.angle_gamma   90.00
#
_symmetry.space_group_name_H-M   'P 1'
#
loop_
_entity.id
_entity.type
_entity.pdbx_description
1 polymer ?
#
loop_
_entity_poly.entity_id
_entity_poly.type
_entity_poly.pdbx_seq_one_letter_code
_entity_poly.pdbx_strand_id
1 'polypeptide(L)'
;MASTSDPVTATEKRNPRTTAIDTLSSLEIVTLINDEDAKVAAAVRRELPRIARAVDVIVARLKQGGRLLYFGAGTSGRMGVLDASEIPPTYNTPP
;
A
#
# COMPACT_ATOMS: atom_id res chain seq x y z
N MET A 1 20.03 -4.04 -26.75
CA MET A 1 19.21 -5.27 -26.70
C MET A 1 18.08 -5.02 -25.72
N ALA A 2 16.85 -4.85 -26.22
CA ALA A 2 15.68 -4.63 -25.37
C ALA A 2 15.40 -5.93 -24.60
N SER A 3 15.51 -5.87 -23.28
CA SER A 3 15.13 -6.96 -22.38
C SER A 3 13.62 -7.15 -22.49
N THR A 4 13.20 -8.30 -23.01
CA THR A 4 11.80 -8.71 -23.07
C THR A 4 11.24 -8.80 -21.65
N SER A 5 10.41 -7.85 -21.26
CA SER A 5 9.68 -7.90 -19.99
C SER A 5 8.69 -9.05 -20.04
N ASP A 6 8.85 -9.98 -19.10
CA ASP A 6 7.89 -11.03 -18.76
C ASP A 6 6.45 -10.46 -18.73
N PRO A 7 5.48 -11.04 -19.47
CA PRO A 7 4.14 -10.47 -19.65
C PRO A 7 3.29 -10.42 -18.36
N VAL A 8 3.73 -11.06 -17.29
CA VAL A 8 3.03 -11.12 -16.00
C VAL A 8 3.55 -10.03 -15.06
N THR A 9 2.66 -9.16 -14.58
CA THR A 9 3.00 -8.11 -13.60
C THR A 9 3.46 -8.73 -12.28
N ALA A 10 4.27 -8.01 -11.51
CA ALA A 10 4.78 -8.52 -10.24
C ALA A 10 3.67 -8.96 -9.26
N THR A 11 2.49 -8.33 -9.31
CA THR A 11 1.35 -8.64 -8.45
C THR A 11 0.69 -9.98 -8.78
N GLU A 12 0.79 -10.43 -10.03
CA GLU A 12 0.20 -11.69 -10.50
C GLU A 12 1.19 -12.86 -10.46
N LYS A 13 2.45 -12.62 -10.08
CA LYS A 13 3.47 -13.67 -9.95
C LYS A 13 3.25 -14.49 -8.68
N ARG A 14 3.43 -15.81 -8.80
CA ARG A 14 3.44 -16.72 -7.64
C ARG A 14 4.67 -16.45 -6.78
N ASN A 15 4.49 -16.42 -5.46
CA ASN A 15 5.61 -16.40 -4.52
C ASN A 15 6.19 -17.83 -4.41
N PRO A 16 7.48 -18.05 -4.77
CA PRO A 16 8.09 -19.38 -4.68
C PRO A 16 8.12 -19.98 -3.27
N ARG A 17 8.06 -19.15 -2.22
CA ARG A 17 8.06 -19.60 -0.82
C ARG A 17 6.74 -20.23 -0.38
N THR A 18 5.67 -20.04 -1.15
CA THR A 18 4.30 -20.43 -0.78
C THR A 18 3.70 -21.44 -1.76
N THR A 19 4.51 -22.15 -2.55
CA THR A 19 4.02 -23.09 -3.57
C THR A 19 3.24 -24.28 -3.01
N ALA A 20 3.44 -24.62 -1.73
CA ALA A 20 2.78 -25.72 -1.01
C ALA A 20 2.00 -25.23 0.22
N ILE A 21 1.61 -23.94 0.25
CA ILE A 21 1.03 -23.29 1.45
C ILE A 21 -0.26 -23.97 1.95
N ASP A 22 -1.01 -24.62 1.07
CA ASP A 22 -2.25 -25.36 1.34
C ASP A 22 -2.05 -26.68 2.07
N THR A 23 -0.81 -27.16 2.20
CA THR A 23 -0.45 -28.42 2.89
C THR A 23 0.23 -28.22 4.24
N LEU A 24 0.51 -26.96 4.61
CA LEU A 24 1.24 -26.60 5.81
C LEU A 24 0.32 -26.57 7.04
N SER A 25 0.91 -26.68 8.24
CA SER A 25 0.19 -26.42 9.48
C SER A 25 -0.20 -24.94 9.60
N SER A 26 -1.22 -24.64 10.41
CA SER A 26 -1.65 -23.25 10.62
C SER A 26 -0.52 -22.35 11.13
N LEU A 27 0.38 -22.87 11.97
CA LEU A 27 1.53 -22.12 12.47
C LEU A 27 2.49 -21.75 11.33
N GLU A 28 2.83 -22.70 10.47
CA GLU A 28 3.70 -22.45 9.32
C GLU A 28 3.07 -21.45 8.33
N ILE A 29 1.76 -21.53 8.10
CA ILE A 29 1.03 -20.58 7.24
C ILE A 29 1.16 -19.16 7.79
N VAL A 30 0.83 -18.94 9.07
CA VAL A 30 0.89 -17.58 9.64
C VAL A 30 2.32 -17.07 9.79
N THR A 31 3.30 -17.95 10.01
CA THR A 31 4.72 -17.59 9.97
C THR A 31 5.13 -17.12 8.57
N LEU A 32 4.75 -17.84 7.51
CA LEU A 32 5.05 -17.42 6.14
C LEU A 32 4.38 -16.09 5.77
N ILE A 33 3.14 -15.86 6.19
CA ILE A 33 2.45 -14.58 5.98
C ILE A 33 3.20 -13.46 6.70
N ASN A 34 3.54 -13.65 7.98
CA ASN A 34 4.23 -12.64 8.77
C ASN A 34 5.64 -12.31 8.23
N ASP A 35 6.35 -13.33 7.74
CA ASP A 35 7.65 -13.15 7.07
C ASP A 35 7.54 -12.27 5.81
N GLU A 36 6.44 -12.36 5.06
CA GLU A 36 6.19 -11.49 3.91
C GLU A 36 5.75 -10.09 4.35
N ASP A 37 4.90 -9.98 5.37
CA ASP A 37 4.47 -8.70 5.95
C ASP A 37 5.66 -7.87 6.45
N ALA A 38 6.65 -8.53 7.07
CA ALA A 38 7.87 -7.87 7.57
C ALA A 38 8.65 -7.13 6.46
N LYS A 39 8.47 -7.51 5.20
CA LYS A 39 9.13 -6.86 4.04
C LYS A 39 8.48 -5.53 3.67
N VAL A 40 7.21 -5.30 4.06
CA VAL A 40 6.44 -4.12 3.65
C VAL A 40 7.10 -2.83 4.14
N ALA A 41 7.52 -2.78 5.41
CA ALA A 41 8.14 -1.59 5.98
C ALA A 41 9.43 -1.19 5.24
N ALA A 42 10.25 -2.18 4.84
CA ALA A 42 11.45 -1.94 4.06
C ALA A 42 11.13 -1.43 2.63
N ALA A 43 10.05 -1.91 2.02
CA ALA A 43 9.58 -1.40 0.73
C ALA A 43 9.09 0.05 0.85
N VAL A 44 8.29 0.37 1.87
CA VAL A 44 7.84 1.75 2.14
C VAL A 44 9.03 2.67 2.39
N ARG A 45 10.06 2.21 3.12
CA ARG A 45 11.28 2.98 3.37
C ARG A 45 11.97 3.46 2.09
N ARG A 46 11.94 2.64 1.02
CA ARG A 46 12.54 3.00 -0.28
C ARG A 46 11.76 4.10 -0.99
N GLU A 47 10.45 4.21 -0.72
CA GLU A 47 9.57 5.21 -1.33
C GLU A 47 9.47 6.53 -0.53
N LEU A 48 10.15 6.65 0.64
CA LEU A 48 10.10 7.86 1.47
C LEU A 48 10.37 9.17 0.70
N PRO A 49 11.35 9.25 -0.25
CA PRO A 49 11.54 10.48 -1.02
C PRO A 49 10.33 10.86 -1.89
N ARG A 50 9.55 9.89 -2.37
CA ARG A 50 8.33 10.13 -3.17
C ARG A 50 7.15 10.48 -2.28
N ILE A 51 7.01 9.79 -1.15
CA ILE A 51 5.99 10.07 -0.14
C ILE A 51 6.17 11.50 0.39
N ALA A 52 7.40 11.90 0.75
CA ALA A 52 7.69 13.26 1.21
C ALA A 52 7.27 14.32 0.19
N ARG A 53 7.63 14.13 -1.10
CA ARG A 53 7.19 15.04 -2.17
C ARG A 53 5.68 15.10 -2.31
N ALA A 54 4.98 13.99 -2.17
CA ALA A 54 3.52 13.96 -2.21
C ALA A 54 2.92 14.77 -1.05
N VAL A 55 3.45 14.60 0.16
CA VAL A 55 3.06 15.38 1.35
C VAL A 55 3.26 16.87 1.11
N ASP A 56 4.42 17.30 0.60
CA ASP A 56 4.71 18.72 0.34
C ASP A 56 3.69 19.34 -0.63
N VAL A 57 3.37 18.63 -1.71
CA VAL A 57 2.37 19.07 -2.69
C VAL A 57 0.98 19.14 -2.07
N ILE A 58 0.58 18.12 -1.30
CA ILE A 58 -0.73 18.06 -0.64
C ILE A 58 -0.86 19.21 0.35
N VAL A 59 0.12 19.43 1.22
CA VAL A 59 0.12 20.52 2.22
C VAL A 59 0.01 21.88 1.53
N ALA A 60 0.75 22.10 0.44
CA ALA A 60 0.65 23.35 -0.31
C ALA A 60 -0.77 23.60 -0.85
N ARG A 61 -1.49 22.56 -1.30
CA ARG A 61 -2.87 22.67 -1.78
C ARG A 61 -3.88 22.85 -0.64
N LEU A 62 -3.74 22.12 0.45
CA LEU A 62 -4.62 22.24 1.61
C LEU A 62 -4.56 23.65 2.21
N LYS A 63 -3.36 24.26 2.29
CA LYS A 63 -3.18 25.66 2.74
C LYS A 63 -3.91 26.69 1.88
N GLN A 64 -4.23 26.34 0.63
CA GLN A 64 -4.96 27.21 -0.31
C GLN A 64 -6.47 26.88 -0.33
N GLY A 65 -6.98 26.13 0.64
CA GLY A 65 -8.39 25.70 0.69
C GLY A 65 -8.71 24.54 -0.27
N GLY A 66 -7.70 23.83 -0.78
CA GLY A 66 -7.88 22.64 -1.59
C GLY A 66 -8.38 21.44 -0.78
N ARG A 67 -8.66 20.34 -1.49
CA ARG A 67 -9.11 19.06 -0.91
C ARG A 67 -8.21 17.92 -1.37
N LEU A 68 -8.03 16.92 -0.52
CA LEU A 68 -7.40 15.65 -0.87
C LEU A 68 -8.49 14.62 -1.17
N LEU A 69 -8.43 13.99 -2.34
CA LEU A 69 -9.41 13.00 -2.79
C LEU A 69 -8.69 11.70 -3.13
N TYR A 70 -9.16 10.58 -2.60
CA TYR A 70 -8.69 9.24 -2.93
C TYR A 70 -9.62 8.55 -3.93
N PHE A 71 -9.06 7.85 -4.90
CA PHE A 71 -9.80 7.11 -5.92
C PHE A 71 -9.26 5.69 -6.03
N GLY A 72 -10.15 4.70 -6.13
CA GLY A 72 -9.77 3.30 -6.29
C GLY A 72 -10.97 2.35 -6.27
N ALA A 73 -10.74 1.10 -6.67
CA ALA A 73 -11.72 0.02 -6.61
C ALA A 73 -11.30 -1.04 -5.58
N GLY A 74 -12.26 -1.87 -5.13
CA GLY A 74 -12.00 -2.99 -4.21
C GLY A 74 -11.28 -2.56 -2.93
N THR A 75 -10.26 -3.31 -2.52
CA THR A 75 -9.47 -3.05 -1.31
C THR A 75 -8.82 -1.67 -1.32
N SER A 76 -8.24 -1.24 -2.45
CA SER A 76 -7.59 0.07 -2.55
C SER A 76 -8.57 1.23 -2.32
N GLY A 77 -9.77 1.15 -2.89
CA GLY A 77 -10.83 2.14 -2.66
C GLY A 77 -11.27 2.18 -1.18
N ARG A 78 -11.44 1.01 -0.56
CA ARG A 78 -11.82 0.92 0.86
C ARG A 78 -10.73 1.46 1.80
N MET A 79 -9.45 1.28 1.48
CA MET A 79 -8.35 1.89 2.25
C MET A 79 -8.38 3.41 2.18
N GLY A 80 -8.73 3.99 1.02
CA GLY A 80 -8.91 5.43 0.89
C GLY A 80 -10.09 5.95 1.73
N VAL A 81 -11.21 5.20 1.75
CA VAL A 81 -12.36 5.54 2.62
C VAL A 81 -11.99 5.46 4.10
N LEU A 82 -11.24 4.42 4.50
CA LEU A 82 -10.78 4.25 5.88
C LEU A 82 -9.95 5.46 6.33
N ASP A 83 -8.89 5.80 5.59
CA ASP A 83 -8.02 6.94 5.92
C ASP A 83 -8.81 8.26 5.98
N ALA A 84 -9.62 8.55 4.95
CA ALA A 84 -10.43 9.78 4.92
C ALA A 84 -11.41 9.88 6.09
N SER A 85 -11.98 8.75 6.54
CA SER A 85 -12.93 8.72 7.66
C SER A 85 -12.28 9.04 9.01
N GLU A 86 -10.98 8.82 9.15
CA GLU A 86 -10.22 9.09 10.37
C GLU A 86 -9.77 10.56 10.46
N ILE A 87 -9.73 11.30 9.35
CA ILE A 87 -9.23 12.69 9.32
C ILE A 87 -10.11 13.63 10.18
N PRO A 88 -11.46 13.69 10.03
CA PRO A 88 -12.29 14.60 10.82
C PRO A 88 -12.17 14.40 12.34
N PRO A 89 -12.30 13.17 12.91
CA PRO A 89 -12.20 12.99 14.35
C PRO A 89 -10.76 13.17 14.88
N THR A 90 -9.74 12.92 14.07
CA THR A 90 -8.33 13.05 14.51
C THR A 90 -7.83 14.49 14.47
N TYR A 91 -8.20 15.25 13.44
CA TYR A 91 -7.63 16.58 13.17
C TYR A 91 -8.66 17.72 13.24
N ASN A 92 -9.91 17.43 13.62
CA ASN A 92 -11.01 18.40 13.72
C ASN A 92 -11.23 19.19 12.41
N THR A 93 -11.26 18.46 11.29
CA THR A 93 -11.52 19.03 9.96
C THR A 93 -12.95 18.74 9.50
N PRO A 94 -13.53 19.55 8.60
CA PRO A 94 -14.75 19.17 7.90
C PRO A 94 -14.55 17.87 7.09
N PRO A 95 -15.61 17.06 6.90
CA PRO A 95 -15.59 15.91 6.01
C PRO A 95 -15.57 16.31 4.52
#